data_AF-A0A1Y9TM57-F1
#
_entry.id   AF-A0A1Y9TM57-F1
#
_cell.length_a   1.000
_cell.length_b   1.000
_cell.length_c   1.000
_cell.angle_alpha   90.00
_cell.angle_beta   90.00
_cell.angle_gamma   90.00
#
_symmetry.space_group_name_H-M   'P 1'
#
loop_
_entity.id
_entity.type
_entity.pdbx_description
1 polymer ?
#
loop_
_entity_poly.entity_id
_entity_poly.type
_entity_poly.pdbx_seq_one_letter_code
_entity_poly.pdbx_strand_id
1 'polypeptide(L)'
;MNTYYFILASKKFLLEEEPIEEMLRERTNFYLNHNIEPDFWIVNDASQIIANDNNIPRNIPSSIAIVSTNKTFIDWIKLRITHVYSGKMNKQDLAFK
;
A
#
# COMPACT_ATOMS: atom_id res chain seq x y z
N MET A 1 12.49 -6.42 14.09
CA MET A 1 11.69 -5.21 13.78
C MET A 1 11.26 -5.32 12.33
N ASN A 2 9.98 -5.56 12.04
CA ASN A 2 9.52 -5.69 10.65
C ASN A 2 9.12 -4.30 10.16
N THR A 3 9.90 -3.78 9.20
CA THR A 3 9.58 -2.54 8.48
C THR A 3 8.60 -2.87 7.36
N TYR A 4 7.53 -2.10 7.29
CA TYR A 4 6.57 -2.11 6.20
C TYR A 4 6.72 -0.82 5.41
N TYR A 5 6.51 -0.93 4.11
CA TYR A 5 6.50 0.18 3.17
C TYR A 5 5.09 0.28 2.61
N PHE A 6 4.63 1.49 2.35
CA PHE A 6 3.29 1.68 1.82
C PHE A 6 3.23 2.74 0.74
N ILE A 7 2.24 2.61 -0.14
CA ILE A 7 1.63 3.74 -0.83
C ILE A 7 0.20 3.94 -0.35
N LEU A 8 -0.28 5.18 -0.41
CA LEU A 8 -1.59 5.58 0.07
C LEU A 8 -2.20 6.64 -0.86
N ALA A 9 -3.47 6.48 -1.20
CA ALA A 9 -4.24 7.48 -1.92
C ALA A 9 -5.74 7.39 -1.55
N SER A 10 -6.57 8.21 -2.20
CA SER A 10 -8.03 8.03 -2.10
C SER A 10 -8.44 6.72 -2.80
N LYS A 11 -9.45 6.05 -2.26
CA LYS A 11 -10.01 4.82 -2.85
C LYS A 11 -10.44 5.03 -4.30
N LYS A 12 -11.08 6.16 -4.59
CA LYS A 12 -11.52 6.52 -5.94
C LYS A 12 -10.34 6.53 -6.91
N PHE A 13 -9.28 7.27 -6.58
CA PHE A 13 -8.09 7.36 -7.43
C PHE A 13 -7.45 5.98 -7.64
N LEU A 14 -7.21 5.24 -6.55
CA LEU A 14 -6.44 3.99 -6.61
C LEU A 14 -7.20 2.83 -7.24
N LEU A 15 -8.53 2.78 -7.15
CA LEU A 15 -9.34 1.67 -7.66
C LEU A 15 -10.13 1.97 -8.95
N GLU A 16 -10.46 3.24 -9.22
CA GLU A 16 -11.31 3.60 -10.37
C GLU A 16 -10.51 4.32 -11.47
N GLU A 17 -9.51 5.12 -11.11
CA GLU A 17 -8.79 5.96 -12.06
C GLU A 17 -7.47 5.33 -12.55
N GLU A 18 -6.87 4.45 -11.74
CA GLU A 18 -5.58 3.81 -12.03
C GLU A 18 -5.72 2.30 -12.26
N PRO A 19 -4.99 1.70 -13.22
CA PRO A 19 -5.06 0.27 -13.53
C PRO A 19 -4.25 -0.59 -12.54
N ILE A 20 -4.33 -0.32 -11.23
CA ILE A 20 -3.50 -1.01 -10.24
C ILE A 20 -3.96 -2.45 -9.99
N GLU A 21 -5.25 -2.72 -10.19
CA GLU A 21 -5.84 -4.03 -9.95
C GLU A 21 -5.15 -5.12 -10.77
N GLU A 22 -4.87 -4.84 -12.05
CA GLU A 22 -4.19 -5.79 -12.94
C GLU A 22 -2.77 -6.09 -12.44
N MET A 23 -2.03 -5.06 -12.04
CA MET A 23 -0.67 -5.22 -11.51
C MET A 23 -0.65 -6.08 -10.23
N LEU A 24 -1.62 -5.89 -9.34
CA LEU A 24 -1.74 -6.67 -8.11
C LEU A 24 -2.20 -8.10 -8.37
N ARG A 25 -3.11 -8.31 -9.33
CA ARG A 25 -3.57 -9.64 -9.75
C ARG A 25 -2.43 -10.43 -10.39
N GLU A 26 -1.68 -9.83 -11.32
CA GLU A 26 -0.51 -10.47 -11.93
C GLU A 26 0.54 -10.85 -10.89
N ARG A 27 0.82 -9.97 -9.93
CA ARG A 27 1.75 -10.27 -8.83
C ARG A 27 1.24 -11.38 -7.91
N THR A 28 -0.06 -11.40 -7.63
CA THR A 28 -0.70 -12.48 -6.84
C THR A 28 -0.55 -13.81 -7.57
N ASN A 29 -0.85 -13.85 -8.87
CA ASN A 29 -0.67 -15.04 -9.70
C ASN A 29 0.79 -15.49 -9.74
N PHE A 30 1.74 -14.54 -9.83
CA PHE A 30 3.17 -14.85 -9.77
C PHE A 30 3.52 -15.56 -8.45
N TYR A 31 3.04 -15.08 -7.30
CA TYR A 31 3.29 -15.73 -6.02
C TYR A 31 2.69 -17.13 -5.93
N LEU A 32 1.43 -17.29 -6.35
CA LEU A 32 0.76 -18.58 -6.36
C LEU A 32 1.49 -19.60 -7.27
N ASN A 33 1.86 -19.19 -8.48
CA ASN A 33 2.53 -20.06 -9.44
C ASN A 33 3.94 -20.50 -9.01
N HIS A 34 4.59 -19.73 -8.13
CA HIS A 34 5.95 -20.02 -7.64
C HIS A 34 5.98 -20.54 -6.20
N ASN A 35 4.82 -20.80 -5.57
CA ASN A 35 4.71 -21.17 -4.15
C ASN A 35 5.45 -20.19 -3.21
N ILE A 36 5.34 -18.90 -3.49
CA ILE A 36 5.91 -17.82 -2.68
C ILE A 36 4.81 -17.27 -1.77
N GLU A 37 5.09 -17.05 -0.49
CA GLU A 37 4.14 -16.37 0.39
C GLU A 37 3.97 -14.91 -0.02
N PRO A 38 2.73 -14.41 -0.17
CA PRO A 38 2.48 -13.01 -0.45
C PRO A 38 3.02 -12.10 0.65
N ASP A 39 3.74 -11.06 0.23
CA ASP A 39 4.40 -10.08 1.11
C ASP A 39 3.76 -8.69 1.02
N PHE A 40 2.58 -8.58 0.43
CA PHE A 40 1.82 -7.34 0.31
C PHE A 40 0.33 -7.54 0.59
N TRP A 41 -0.32 -6.46 1.02
CA TRP A 41 -1.74 -6.42 1.36
C TRP A 41 -2.37 -5.10 0.95
N ILE A 42 -3.68 -5.14 0.67
CA ILE A 42 -4.50 -3.95 0.48
C ILE A 42 -5.18 -3.64 1.82
N VAL A 43 -5.04 -2.39 2.29
CA VAL A 43 -5.63 -1.89 3.52
C VAL A 43 -6.74 -0.91 3.14
N ASN A 44 -7.99 -1.35 3.27
CA ASN A 44 -9.17 -0.61 2.81
C ASN A 44 -9.48 0.67 3.60
N ASP A 45 -8.93 0.81 4.81
CA ASP A 45 -8.99 2.02 5.62
C ASP A 45 -7.59 2.35 6.12
N ALA A 46 -6.98 3.36 5.52
CA ALA A 46 -5.62 3.78 5.83
C ALA A 46 -5.55 4.88 6.91
N SER A 47 -6.65 5.15 7.63
CA SER A 47 -6.70 6.21 8.65
C SER A 47 -5.65 6.08 9.75
N GLN A 48 -5.32 4.85 10.16
CA GLN A 48 -4.24 4.61 11.15
C GLN A 48 -2.86 4.97 10.61
N ILE A 49 -2.60 4.69 9.33
CA ILE A 49 -1.32 5.03 8.67
C ILE A 49 -1.18 6.56 8.60
N ILE A 50 -2.25 7.26 8.22
CA ILE A 50 -2.30 8.72 8.19
C ILE A 50 -2.09 9.32 9.59
N ALA A 51 -2.68 8.73 10.62
CA ALA A 51 -2.53 9.21 11.99
C ALA A 51 -1.10 9.09 12.51
N ASN A 52 -0.35 8.08 12.04
CA ASN A 52 1.01 7.78 12.50
C ASN A 52 2.10 8.45 11.66
N ASP A 53 1.82 8.90 10.44
CA ASP A 53 2.78 9.60 9.56
C ASP A 53 2.43 11.08 9.39
N ASN A 54 3.22 11.95 10.03
CA ASN A 54 3.04 13.41 9.98
C ASN A 54 3.27 14.02 8.58
N ASN A 55 3.84 13.27 7.63
CA ASN A 55 4.05 13.76 6.27
C ASN A 55 2.82 13.58 5.37
N ILE A 56 1.78 12.89 5.85
CA ILE A 56 0.56 12.64 5.10
C ILE A 56 -0.54 13.60 5.57
N PRO A 57 -1.25 14.30 4.67
CA PRO A 57 -2.39 15.12 5.04
C PRO A 57 -3.48 14.30 5.74
N ARG A 58 -4.02 14.83 6.83
CA ARG A 58 -5.05 14.14 7.64
C ARG A 58 -6.43 14.05 6.98
N ASN A 59 -6.64 14.78 5.89
CA ASN A 59 -7.95 15.00 5.27
C ASN A 59 -8.15 14.23 3.95
N ILE A 60 -7.52 13.06 3.79
CA ILE A 60 -7.72 12.21 2.62
C ILE A 60 -9.02 11.40 2.80
N PRO A 61 -10.09 11.68 2.02
CA PRO A 61 -11.36 10.97 2.16
C PRO A 61 -11.23 9.53 1.66
N SER A 62 -11.82 8.58 2.41
CA SER A 62 -11.88 7.16 2.05
C SER A 62 -10.52 6.63 1.57
N SER A 63 -9.50 6.77 2.42
CA SER A 63 -8.13 6.43 2.06
C SER A 63 -7.91 4.91 2.04
N ILE A 64 -7.17 4.46 1.03
CA ILE A 64 -6.74 3.08 0.85
C ILE A 64 -5.21 3.05 0.75
N ALA A 65 -4.60 1.99 1.26
CA ALA A 65 -3.16 1.79 1.15
C ALA A 65 -2.81 0.41 0.61
N ILE A 66 -1.67 0.33 -0.06
CA ILE A 66 -1.00 -0.93 -0.37
C ILE A 66 0.25 -0.97 0.48
N VAL A 67 0.37 -2.02 1.27
CA VAL A 67 1.44 -2.20 2.24
C VAL A 67 2.23 -3.45 1.88
N SER A 68 3.54 -3.40 1.95
CA SER A 68 4.41 -4.55 1.72
C SER A 68 5.66 -4.51 2.58
N THR A 69 6.25 -5.67 2.87
CA THR A 69 7.60 -5.75 3.45
C THR A 69 8.69 -5.52 2.41
N ASN A 70 8.35 -5.51 1.12
CA ASN A 70 9.27 -5.31 0.00
C ASN A 70 9.29 -3.85 -0.47
N LYS A 71 10.37 -3.13 -0.10
CA LYS A 71 10.57 -1.73 -0.48
C LYS A 71 10.57 -1.53 -2.00
N THR A 72 11.27 -2.41 -2.73
CA THR A 72 11.42 -2.30 -4.18
C THR A 72 10.08 -2.39 -4.89
N PHE A 73 9.17 -3.24 -4.40
CA PHE A 73 7.81 -3.33 -4.93
C PHE A 73 7.02 -2.02 -4.74
N ILE A 74 7.08 -1.43 -3.55
CA ILE A 74 6.38 -0.16 -3.26
C ILE A 74 6.97 1.00 -4.06
N ASP A 75 8.30 1.09 -4.18
CA ASP A 75 8.96 2.09 -5.03
C ASP A 75 8.56 1.92 -6.51
N TRP A 76 8.46 0.67 -6.98
CA TRP A 76 8.07 0.35 -8.35
C TRP A 76 6.62 0.74 -8.66
N ILE A 77 5.68 0.59 -7.70
CA ILE A 77 4.31 1.11 -7.85
C ILE A 77 4.33 2.64 -7.86
N LYS A 78 5.05 3.28 -6.94
CA LYS A 78 5.13 4.75 -6.86
C LYS A 78 5.62 5.39 -8.17
N LEU A 79 6.51 4.74 -8.91
CA LEU A 79 6.97 5.23 -10.21
C LEU A 79 5.89 5.18 -11.31
N ARG A 80 4.89 4.31 -11.18
CA ARG A 80 3.76 4.22 -12.13
C ARG A 80 2.61 5.11 -11.74
N ILE A 81 2.39 5.27 -10.43
CA ILE A 81 1.25 5.98 -9.89
C ILE A 81 1.77 7.22 -9.17
N THR A 82 1.71 8.35 -9.88
CA THR A 82 2.40 9.59 -9.50
C THR A 82 1.73 10.35 -8.35
N HIS A 83 0.41 10.23 -8.17
CA HIS A 83 -0.36 11.00 -7.19
C HIS A 83 -0.67 10.20 -5.91
N VAL A 84 0.35 9.54 -5.36
CA VAL A 84 0.24 8.77 -4.11
C VAL A 84 1.20 9.27 -3.05
N TYR A 85 0.79 9.18 -1.79
CA TYR A 85 1.68 9.31 -0.65
C TYR A 85 2.41 7.99 -0.45
N SER A 86 3.66 8.03 0.01
CA SER A 86 4.44 6.82 0.28
C SER A 86 5.28 7.01 1.53
N GLY A 87 5.43 5.94 2.30
CA GLY A 87 6.22 6.00 3.52
C GLY A 87 6.66 4.63 4.00
N LYS A 88 7.14 4.58 5.23
CA LYS A 88 7.48 3.36 5.94
C LYS A 88 6.97 3.42 7.37
N MET A 89 6.65 2.27 7.93
CA MET A 89 6.19 2.14 9.31
C MET A 89 6.67 0.83 9.92
N ASN A 90 6.67 0.74 11.24
CA ASN A 90 6.98 -0.49 11.94
C ASN A 90 5.70 -1.29 12.19
N LYS A 91 5.83 -2.61 12.40
CA LYS A 91 4.71 -3.49 12.74
C LYS A 91 3.83 -2.97 13.90
N GLN A 92 4.44 -2.30 14.88
CA GLN A 92 3.74 -1.76 16.06
C GLN A 92 2.75 -0.64 15.70
N ASP A 93 3.00 0.03 14.58
CA ASP A 93 2.16 1.12 14.07
C ASP A 93 0.95 0.59 13.28
N LEU A 94 0.96 -0.71 12.94
CA LEU A 94 -0.12 -1.47 12.30
C LEU A 94 -0.88 -2.26 13.38
N ALA A 95 -1.55 -1.58 14.29
CA ALA A 95 -2.46 -2.22 15.23
C ALA A 95 -3.76 -2.60 14.49
N PHE A 96 -3.70 -3.65 13.66
CA PHE A 96 -4.89 -4.38 13.24
C PHE A 96 -5.47 -5.04 14.50
N LYS A 97 -6.47 -4.42 15.11
CA LYS A 97 -7.33 -5.06 16.10
C LYS A 97 -8.34 -5.96 15.41
#